data_AF-A0A3E0G810-F1
#
_entry.id   AF-A0A3E0G810-F1
#
_cell.length_a   1.000
_cell.length_b   1.000
_cell.length_c   1.000
_cell.angle_alpha   90.00
_cell.angle_beta   90.00
_cell.angle_gamma   90.00
#
_symmetry.space_group_name_H-M   'P 1'
#
loop_
_entity.id
_entity.type
_entity.pdbx_description
1 polymer ?
#
loop_
_entity_poly.entity_id
_entity_poly.type
_entity_poly.pdbx_seq_one_letter_code
_entity_poly.pdbx_strand_id
1 'polypeptide(L)'
;MWEILKTKGIDPAPHRATTTWAAFLRSQADAILAMDFIETITLTGQRQYILAAIHHSGRRVRILGTTAHPTHTWVTQAVRNLIMDLEDAGRAARLRFLVRDRDAKYPALIGEILSAAGIATVLTGVRMPRMNAITERWVKALRTELLDRALIWNQTHLRHALREYERHYNQHRTHRSLAAAAPLRARPQSLEHDRIERLTVRRRDRLGGVLHAYRHAA
;
A
#
# COMPACT_ATOMS: atom_id res chain seq x y z
N MET A 1 30.52 -17.39 -23.15
CA MET A 1 30.56 -15.95 -23.46
C MET A 1 31.67 -15.22 -22.69
N TRP A 2 31.77 -15.38 -21.37
CA TRP A 2 32.83 -14.75 -20.54
C TRP A 2 34.25 -15.19 -20.91
N GLU A 3 34.47 -16.49 -21.17
CA GLU A 3 35.77 -17.02 -21.64
C GLU A 3 36.21 -16.41 -22.99
N ILE A 4 35.28 -16.25 -23.94
CA ILE A 4 35.55 -15.71 -25.29
C ILE A 4 36.04 -14.25 -25.24
N LEU A 5 35.51 -13.45 -24.30
CA LEU A 5 35.88 -12.05 -24.12
C LEU A 5 37.26 -11.90 -23.48
N LYS A 6 37.62 -12.81 -22.57
CA LYS A 6 38.93 -12.85 -21.91
C LYS A 6 40.05 -13.20 -22.88
N THR A 7 39.82 -14.15 -23.80
CA THR A 7 40.79 -14.54 -24.84
C THR A 7 41.07 -13.42 -25.85
N LYS A 8 40.16 -12.43 -25.97
CA LYS A 8 40.27 -11.31 -26.92
C LYS A 8 40.82 -10.03 -26.30
N GLY A 9 41.23 -10.04 -25.03
CA GLY A 9 41.80 -8.86 -24.36
C GLY A 9 40.80 -7.71 -24.19
N ILE A 10 39.49 -8.00 -24.25
CA ILE A 10 38.44 -6.99 -24.10
C ILE A 10 38.09 -6.91 -22.62
N ASP A 11 38.55 -5.84 -21.96
CA ASP A 11 38.21 -5.57 -20.58
C ASP A 11 36.69 -5.39 -20.43
N PRO A 12 36.06 -5.93 -19.37
CA PRO A 12 34.63 -5.71 -19.14
C PRO A 12 34.37 -4.21 -18.97
N ALA A 13 33.52 -3.67 -19.85
CA ALA A 13 33.24 -2.24 -19.95
C ALA A 13 33.08 -1.57 -18.57
N PRO A 14 33.88 -0.52 -18.26
CA PRO A 14 33.80 0.14 -16.98
C PRO A 14 32.56 1.04 -16.99
N HIS A 15 31.76 0.97 -15.94
CA HIS A 15 30.56 1.79 -15.66
C HIS A 15 29.24 1.32 -16.29
N ARG A 16 28.62 0.29 -15.70
CA ARG A 16 27.16 0.31 -15.56
C ARG A 16 26.82 1.47 -14.62
N ALA A 17 25.99 2.41 -15.05
CA ALA A 17 25.32 3.35 -14.15
C ALA A 17 24.56 2.54 -13.08
N THR A 18 25.11 2.43 -11.87
CA THR A 18 24.57 1.59 -10.78
C THR A 18 23.44 2.32 -10.06
N THR A 19 22.34 2.59 -10.77
CA THR A 19 21.10 2.97 -10.10
C THR A 19 20.56 1.73 -9.40
N THR A 20 20.67 1.70 -8.07
CA THR A 20 20.06 0.63 -7.28
C THR A 20 18.54 0.63 -7.47
N TRP A 21 17.89 -0.54 -7.38
CA TRP A 21 16.42 -0.64 -7.44
C TRP A 21 15.74 0.28 -6.41
N ALA A 22 16.35 0.44 -5.24
CA ALA A 22 15.88 1.37 -4.22
C ALA A 22 15.96 2.85 -4.65
N ALA A 23 17.05 3.25 -5.34
CA ALA A 23 17.19 4.61 -5.88
C ALA A 23 16.20 4.86 -7.03
N PHE A 24 16.03 3.89 -7.93
CA PHE A 24 15.03 3.94 -8.99
C PHE A 24 13.61 4.11 -8.43
N LEU A 25 13.21 3.23 -7.50
CA LEU A 25 11.90 3.29 -6.87
C LEU A 25 11.65 4.59 -6.11
N ARG A 26 12.68 5.19 -5.48
CA ARG A 26 12.56 6.50 -4.83
C ARG A 26 12.32 7.61 -5.84
N SER A 27 13.09 7.62 -6.94
CA SER A 27 12.99 8.66 -7.97
C SER A 27 11.63 8.66 -8.69
N GLN A 28 10.95 7.51 -8.74
CA GLN A 28 9.66 7.33 -9.39
C GLN A 28 8.53 7.09 -8.37
N ALA A 29 8.77 7.23 -7.07
CA ALA A 29 7.84 6.80 -6.03
C ALA A 29 6.46 7.47 -6.11
N ASP A 30 6.41 8.70 -6.61
CA ASP A 30 5.17 9.47 -6.80
C ASP A 30 4.30 8.95 -7.96
N ALA A 31 4.88 8.14 -8.84
CA ALA A 31 4.20 7.56 -9.99
C ALA A 31 3.85 6.08 -9.79
N ILE A 32 4.14 5.50 -8.63
CA ILE A 32 3.99 4.07 -8.37
C ILE A 32 2.88 3.83 -7.35
N LEU A 33 1.94 2.98 -7.74
CA LEU A 33 0.98 2.34 -6.87
C LEU A 33 1.34 0.86 -6.75
N ALA A 34 1.26 0.28 -5.56
CA ALA A 34 1.43 -1.16 -5.38
C ALA A 34 0.14 -1.80 -4.88
N MET A 35 -0.19 -2.99 -5.35
CA MET A 35 -1.44 -3.68 -5.05
C MET A 35 -1.17 -5.13 -4.68
N ASP A 36 -1.93 -5.65 -3.71
CA ASP A 36 -1.79 -7.02 -3.24
C ASP A 36 -3.07 -7.56 -2.59
N PHE A 37 -3.16 -8.89 -2.52
CA PHE A 37 -4.19 -9.59 -1.78
C PHE A 37 -3.72 -9.93 -0.35
N ILE A 38 -4.64 -9.82 0.60
CA ILE A 38 -4.43 -10.19 2.00
C ILE A 38 -5.53 -11.13 2.42
N GLU A 39 -5.16 -12.21 3.09
CA GLU A 39 -6.11 -13.21 3.57
C GLU A 39 -6.32 -13.12 5.08
N THR A 40 -7.56 -13.28 5.51
CA THR A 40 -7.95 -13.45 6.93
C THR A 40 -9.06 -14.48 7.05
N ILE A 41 -9.35 -14.92 8.27
CA ILE A 41 -10.38 -15.92 8.56
C ILE A 41 -11.36 -15.30 9.55
N THR A 42 -12.66 -15.43 9.29
CA THR A 42 -13.71 -14.98 10.21
C THR A 42 -13.87 -15.95 11.39
N LEU A 43 -14.59 -15.54 12.43
CA LEU A 43 -14.95 -16.39 13.57
C LEU A 43 -15.64 -17.71 13.16
N THR A 44 -16.38 -17.68 12.05
CA THR A 44 -17.05 -18.87 11.47
C THR A 44 -16.11 -19.76 10.65
N GLY A 45 -14.81 -19.46 10.58
CA GLY A 45 -13.84 -20.20 9.79
C GLY A 45 -13.82 -19.83 8.29
N GLN A 46 -14.63 -18.86 7.86
CA GLN A 46 -14.72 -18.47 6.46
C GLN A 46 -13.51 -17.62 6.06
N ARG A 47 -12.77 -18.06 5.02
CA ARG A 47 -11.68 -17.27 4.45
C ARG A 47 -12.21 -16.02 3.75
N GLN A 48 -11.54 -14.90 3.97
CA GLN A 48 -11.82 -13.62 3.33
C GLN A 48 -10.55 -13.11 2.65
N TYR A 49 -10.73 -12.58 1.44
CA TYR A 49 -9.71 -11.95 0.63
C TYR A 49 -9.95 -10.46 0.59
N ILE A 50 -8.92 -9.70 0.99
CA ILE A 50 -8.90 -8.25 0.99
C ILE A 50 -7.99 -7.82 -0.15
N LEU A 51 -8.49 -6.97 -1.04
CA LEU A 51 -7.67 -6.34 -2.07
C LEU A 51 -7.38 -4.90 -1.66
N ALA A 52 -6.12 -4.51 -1.68
CA ALA A 52 -5.71 -3.16 -1.32
C ALA A 52 -4.58 -2.66 -2.19
N ALA A 53 -4.52 -1.34 -2.32
CA ALA A 53 -3.46 -0.63 -3.01
C ALA A 53 -2.80 0.40 -2.08
N ILE A 54 -1.50 0.63 -2.24
CA ILE A 54 -0.73 1.62 -1.48
C ILE A 54 0.13 2.46 -2.42
N HIS A 55 -0.04 3.78 -2.33
CA HIS A 55 0.78 4.73 -3.06
C HIS A 55 2.20 4.71 -2.49
N HIS A 56 3.22 4.58 -3.35
CA HIS A 56 4.59 4.45 -2.89
C HIS A 56 5.03 5.69 -2.12
N SER A 57 5.17 6.87 -2.72
CA SER A 57 5.76 8.01 -1.99
C SER A 57 4.94 8.41 -0.74
N GLY A 58 3.65 8.65 -0.93
CA GLY A 58 2.76 9.18 0.10
C GLY A 58 2.27 8.15 1.11
N ARG A 59 2.56 6.86 0.91
CA ARG A 59 2.07 5.73 1.73
C ARG A 59 0.55 5.67 1.88
N ARG A 60 -0.21 6.41 1.08
CA ARG A 60 -1.68 6.40 1.17
C ARG A 60 -2.20 5.02 0.75
N VAL A 61 -2.97 4.39 1.62
CA VAL A 61 -3.60 3.10 1.38
C VAL A 61 -5.03 3.31 0.87
N ARG A 62 -5.48 2.45 -0.03
CA ARG A 62 -6.87 2.33 -0.46
C ARG A 62 -7.26 0.86 -0.35
N ILE A 63 -8.25 0.54 0.48
CA ILE A 63 -8.78 -0.82 0.56
C ILE A 63 -9.92 -0.92 -0.45
N LEU A 64 -9.71 -1.71 -1.50
CA LEU A 64 -10.64 -1.79 -2.64
C LEU A 64 -11.87 -2.63 -2.30
N GLY A 65 -11.71 -3.60 -1.39
CA GLY A 65 -12.82 -4.38 -0.87
C GLY A 65 -12.39 -5.67 -0.20
N THR A 66 -13.39 -6.41 0.28
CA THR A 66 -13.23 -7.76 0.82
C THR A 66 -14.31 -8.69 0.28
N THR A 67 -13.95 -9.95 0.01
CA THR A 67 -14.85 -11.00 -0.47
C THR A 67 -14.37 -12.38 -0.03
N ALA A 68 -15.29 -13.33 0.12
CA ALA A 68 -14.94 -14.74 0.27
C ALA A 68 -14.55 -15.38 -1.08
N HIS A 69 -15.01 -14.80 -2.18
CA HIS A 69 -14.86 -15.33 -3.54
C HIS A 69 -14.25 -14.24 -4.42
N PRO A 70 -12.90 -14.20 -4.56
CA PRO A 70 -12.20 -13.20 -5.37
C PRO A 70 -12.29 -13.58 -6.85
N THR A 71 -13.50 -13.59 -7.39
CA THR A 71 -13.74 -13.90 -8.81
C THR A 71 -13.12 -12.83 -9.70
N HIS A 72 -12.75 -13.18 -10.92
CA HIS A 72 -12.21 -12.22 -11.89
C HIS A 72 -13.13 -11.01 -12.11
N THR A 73 -14.45 -11.22 -12.11
CA THR A 73 -15.44 -10.13 -12.20
C THR A 73 -15.36 -9.17 -11.02
N TRP A 74 -15.24 -9.70 -9.80
CA TRP A 74 -15.08 -8.90 -8.59
C TRP A 74 -13.77 -8.10 -8.61
N VAL A 75 -12.64 -8.74 -8.96
CA VAL A 75 -11.34 -8.06 -9.03
C VAL A 75 -11.34 -6.99 -10.11
N THR A 76 -11.92 -7.27 -11.27
CA THR A 76 -12.06 -6.30 -12.37
C THR A 76 -12.83 -5.06 -11.91
N GLN A 77 -13.96 -5.25 -11.22
CA GLN A 77 -14.74 -4.13 -10.71
C GLN A 77 -13.99 -3.33 -9.64
N ALA A 78 -13.26 -4.01 -8.74
CA ALA A 78 -12.44 -3.35 -7.73
C ALA A 78 -11.35 -2.46 -8.36
N VAL A 79 -10.71 -2.91 -9.44
CA VAL A 79 -9.72 -2.13 -10.19
C VAL A 79 -10.36 -0.96 -10.95
N ARG A 80 -11.53 -1.15 -11.58
CA ARG A 80 -12.26 -0.04 -12.22
C ARG A 80 -12.61 1.05 -11.22
N ASN A 81 -13.10 0.67 -10.04
CA ASN A 81 -13.41 1.61 -8.97
C ASN A 81 -12.16 2.37 -8.51
N LEU A 82 -11.02 1.68 -8.40
CA LEU A 82 -9.74 2.33 -8.09
C LEU A 82 -9.36 3.37 -9.14
N ILE A 83 -9.51 3.08 -10.44
CA ILE A 83 -9.17 4.03 -11.51
C ILE A 83 -10.08 5.26 -11.44
N MET A 84 -11.40 5.07 -11.33
CA MET A 84 -12.35 6.17 -11.16
C MET A 84 -11.99 7.04 -9.94
N ASP A 85 -11.67 6.42 -8.81
CA ASP A 85 -11.24 7.14 -7.60
C ASP A 85 -9.95 7.96 -7.79
N LEU A 86 -9.03 7.48 -8.64
CA LEU A 86 -7.78 8.17 -8.96
C LEU A 86 -8.00 9.33 -9.91
N GLU A 87 -8.93 9.19 -10.86
CA GLU A 87 -9.35 10.24 -11.79
C GLU A 87 -10.04 11.38 -11.04
N ASP A 88 -11.05 11.05 -10.22
CA ASP A 88 -11.79 12.02 -9.39
C ASP A 88 -10.87 12.82 -8.46
N ALA A 89 -9.80 12.18 -7.96
CA ALA A 89 -8.83 12.83 -7.09
C ALA A 89 -7.78 13.69 -7.84
N GLY A 90 -7.84 13.77 -9.18
CA GLY A 90 -6.83 14.43 -10.01
C GLY A 90 -5.44 13.78 -9.88
N ARG A 91 -5.39 12.48 -9.57
CA ARG A 91 -4.15 11.72 -9.32
C ARG A 91 -3.83 10.74 -10.44
N ALA A 92 -4.79 10.36 -11.28
CA ALA A 92 -4.59 9.42 -12.37
C ALA A 92 -3.40 9.80 -13.27
N ALA A 93 -3.31 11.07 -13.69
CA ALA A 93 -2.22 11.56 -14.55
C ALA A 93 -0.82 11.49 -13.91
N ARG A 94 -0.72 11.38 -12.58
CA ARG A 94 0.58 11.24 -11.88
C ARG A 94 1.03 9.80 -11.76
N LEU A 95 0.08 8.84 -11.73
CA LEU A 95 0.38 7.43 -11.59
C LEU A 95 0.70 6.83 -12.96
N ARG A 96 1.87 6.21 -13.07
CA ARG A 96 2.34 5.59 -14.32
C ARG A 96 2.52 4.09 -14.21
N PHE A 97 2.70 3.57 -12.98
CA PHE A 97 3.00 2.17 -12.75
C PHE A 97 2.16 1.59 -11.62
N LEU A 98 1.62 0.39 -11.86
CA LEU A 98 1.03 -0.45 -10.83
C LEU A 98 1.91 -1.69 -10.61
N VAL A 99 2.49 -1.83 -9.43
CA VAL A 99 3.23 -3.03 -9.03
C VAL A 99 2.29 -4.03 -8.38
N ARG A 100 2.28 -5.28 -8.84
CA ARG A 100 1.56 -6.38 -8.19
C ARG A 100 2.30 -7.70 -8.35
N ASP A 101 1.92 -8.71 -7.59
CA ASP A 101 2.41 -10.06 -7.78
C ASP A 101 1.70 -10.79 -8.94
N ARG A 102 2.05 -12.08 -9.12
CA ARG A 102 1.50 -12.93 -10.18
C ARG A 102 0.32 -13.80 -9.71
N ASP A 103 -0.39 -13.43 -8.65
CA ASP A 103 -1.52 -14.22 -8.16
C ASP A 103 -2.56 -14.48 -9.26
N ALA A 104 -3.00 -15.74 -9.40
CA ALA A 104 -3.99 -16.17 -10.40
C ALA A 104 -5.37 -15.52 -10.21
N LYS A 105 -5.63 -14.91 -9.04
CA LYS A 105 -6.82 -14.10 -8.79
C LYS A 105 -6.91 -12.87 -9.70
N TYR A 106 -5.78 -12.38 -10.24
CA TYR A 106 -5.77 -11.26 -11.17
C TYR A 106 -6.07 -11.72 -12.61
N PRO A 107 -7.22 -11.36 -13.20
CA PRO A 107 -7.47 -11.61 -14.62
C PRO A 107 -6.55 -10.79 -15.53
N ALA A 108 -6.32 -11.30 -16.75
CA ALA A 108 -5.58 -10.59 -17.79
C ALA A 108 -6.21 -9.23 -18.13
N LEU A 109 -7.56 -9.15 -18.10
CA LEU A 109 -8.35 -7.95 -18.37
C LEU A 109 -7.95 -6.73 -17.53
N ILE A 110 -7.42 -6.93 -16.32
CA ILE A 110 -6.93 -5.82 -15.49
C ILE A 110 -5.76 -5.09 -16.17
N GLY A 111 -4.89 -5.80 -16.88
CA GLY A 111 -3.79 -5.19 -17.63
C GLY A 111 -4.29 -4.25 -18.72
N GLU A 112 -5.33 -4.64 -19.45
CA GLU A 112 -5.96 -3.82 -20.49
C GLU A 112 -6.63 -2.57 -19.89
N ILE A 113 -7.38 -2.74 -18.80
CA ILE A 113 -8.05 -1.63 -18.10
C ILE A 113 -7.03 -0.61 -17.57
N LEU A 114 -5.94 -1.07 -16.94
CA LEU A 114 -4.88 -0.19 -16.45
C LEU A 114 -4.17 0.51 -17.61
N SER A 115 -3.88 -0.21 -18.70
CA SER A 115 -3.25 0.36 -19.89
C SER A 115 -4.12 1.45 -20.52
N ALA A 116 -5.44 1.25 -20.58
CA ALA A 116 -6.38 2.26 -21.07
C ALA A 116 -6.37 3.54 -20.21
N ALA A 117 -6.12 3.40 -18.90
CA ALA A 117 -5.92 4.52 -17.98
C ALA A 117 -4.49 5.10 -17.98
N GLY A 118 -3.60 4.64 -18.89
CA GLY A 118 -2.21 5.08 -18.97
C GLY A 118 -1.29 4.52 -17.88
N ILE A 119 -1.72 3.47 -17.17
CA ILE A 119 -0.99 2.84 -16.06
C ILE A 119 -0.38 1.53 -16.53
N ALA A 120 0.96 1.45 -16.55
CA ALA A 120 1.68 0.23 -16.88
C ALA A 120 1.71 -0.75 -15.70
N THR A 121 1.33 -2.01 -15.95
CA THR A 121 1.44 -3.07 -14.94
C THR A 121 2.86 -3.59 -14.86
N VAL A 122 3.42 -3.63 -13.65
CA VAL A 122 4.73 -4.20 -13.34
C VAL A 122 4.54 -5.41 -12.44
N LEU A 123 4.87 -6.59 -12.96
CA LEU A 123 4.79 -7.82 -12.17
C LEU A 123 6.06 -7.98 -11.33
N THR A 124 5.91 -8.27 -10.04
CA THR A 124 7.05 -8.64 -9.19
C THR A 124 7.68 -9.92 -9.73
N GLY A 125 8.99 -10.12 -9.55
CA GLY A 125 9.69 -11.36 -9.90
C GLY A 125 9.16 -12.56 -9.11
N VAL A 126 9.27 -13.77 -9.66
CA VAL A 126 8.80 -14.99 -8.98
C VAL A 126 9.59 -15.15 -7.69
N ARG A 127 8.88 -15.25 -6.55
CA ARG A 127 9.48 -15.33 -5.21
C ARG A 127 10.37 -14.11 -4.86
N MET A 128 10.03 -12.92 -5.35
CA MET A 128 10.74 -11.67 -5.05
C MET A 128 9.87 -10.67 -4.25
N PRO A 129 9.51 -10.97 -2.98
CA PRO A 129 8.65 -10.11 -2.17
C PRO A 129 9.25 -8.71 -1.93
N ARG A 130 10.58 -8.56 -2.04
CA ARG A 130 11.26 -7.27 -1.96
C ARG A 130 10.82 -6.26 -3.02
N MET A 131 10.30 -6.71 -4.17
CA MET A 131 9.73 -5.82 -5.18
C MET A 131 8.41 -5.17 -4.73
N ASN A 132 7.69 -5.79 -3.79
CA ASN A 132 6.46 -5.27 -3.18
C ASN A 132 6.66 -4.85 -1.70
N ALA A 133 7.89 -4.53 -1.28
CA ALA A 133 8.25 -4.37 0.13
C ALA A 133 7.45 -3.29 0.89
N ILE A 134 6.89 -2.31 0.18
CA ILE A 134 6.02 -1.29 0.78
C ILE A 134 4.67 -1.88 1.17
N THR A 135 4.05 -2.63 0.25
CA THR A 135 2.80 -3.35 0.52
C THR A 135 3.00 -4.39 1.60
N GLU A 136 4.03 -5.23 1.51
CA GLU A 136 4.35 -6.26 2.50
C GLU A 136 4.48 -5.68 3.93
N ARG A 137 5.18 -4.56 4.05
CA ARG A 137 5.32 -3.85 5.32
C ARG A 137 3.98 -3.33 5.82
N TRP A 138 3.15 -2.81 4.94
CA TRP A 138 1.80 -2.36 5.28
C TRP A 138 0.89 -3.53 5.68
N VAL A 139 0.94 -4.66 4.97
CA VAL A 139 0.17 -5.88 5.30
C VAL A 139 0.55 -6.36 6.70
N LYS A 140 1.85 -6.36 7.03
CA LYS A 140 2.29 -6.66 8.40
C LYS A 140 1.69 -5.71 9.42
N ALA A 141 1.66 -4.40 9.15
CA ALA A 141 1.04 -3.42 10.04
C ALA A 141 -0.47 -3.72 10.21
N LEU A 142 -1.21 -3.91 9.12
CA LEU A 142 -2.64 -4.25 9.13
C LEU A 142 -2.92 -5.50 9.98
N ARG A 143 -2.10 -6.54 9.86
CA ARG A 143 -2.22 -7.75 10.68
C ARG A 143 -1.99 -7.44 12.15
N THR A 144 -0.82 -6.88 12.48
CA THR A 144 -0.40 -6.66 13.87
C THR A 144 -1.24 -5.61 14.60
N GLU A 145 -1.82 -4.64 13.90
CA GLU A 145 -2.59 -3.53 14.48
C GLU A 145 -4.10 -3.80 14.48
N LEU A 146 -4.63 -4.61 13.54
CA LEU A 146 -6.05 -4.88 13.42
C LEU A 146 -6.39 -6.37 13.41
N LEU A 147 -5.97 -7.10 12.37
CA LEU A 147 -6.53 -8.42 12.08
C LEU A 147 -6.19 -9.48 13.14
N ASP A 148 -5.02 -9.36 13.78
CA ASP A 148 -4.58 -10.28 14.83
C ASP A 148 -5.14 -9.88 16.22
N ARG A 149 -5.85 -8.74 16.31
CA ARG A 149 -6.38 -8.18 17.57
C ARG A 149 -7.91 -8.08 17.60
N ALA A 150 -8.58 -8.40 16.50
CA ALA A 150 -10.03 -8.28 16.37
C ALA A 150 -10.64 -9.63 15.97
N LEU A 151 -11.68 -10.04 16.69
CA LEU A 151 -12.48 -11.20 16.32
C LEU A 151 -13.46 -10.81 15.21
N ILE A 152 -13.10 -11.14 13.97
CA ILE A 152 -13.87 -10.76 12.78
C ILE A 152 -15.08 -11.69 12.62
N TRP A 153 -16.27 -11.22 13.01
CA TRP A 153 -17.52 -11.99 12.96
C TRP A 153 -17.91 -12.46 11.54
N ASN A 154 -17.98 -11.54 10.58
CA ASN A 154 -18.37 -11.82 9.20
C ASN A 154 -17.78 -10.78 8.24
N GLN A 155 -18.04 -10.92 6.93
CA GLN A 155 -17.55 -10.00 5.89
C GLN A 155 -18.03 -8.55 6.10
N THR A 156 -19.24 -8.33 6.62
CA THR A 156 -19.76 -6.98 6.90
C THR A 156 -18.97 -6.31 8.04
N HIS A 157 -18.72 -7.04 9.13
CA HIS A 157 -17.88 -6.57 10.21
C HIS A 157 -16.45 -6.31 9.74
N LEU A 158 -15.86 -7.22 8.95
CA LEU A 158 -14.53 -7.01 8.35
C LEU A 158 -14.47 -5.72 7.53
N ARG A 159 -15.47 -5.49 6.68
CA ARG A 159 -15.55 -4.28 5.85
C ARG A 159 -15.61 -3.01 6.70
N HIS A 160 -16.36 -3.01 7.80
CA HIS A 160 -16.40 -1.89 8.74
C HIS A 160 -15.04 -1.67 9.40
N ALA A 161 -14.43 -2.73 9.94
CA ALA A 161 -13.13 -2.67 10.60
C ALA A 161 -12.03 -2.15 9.65
N LEU A 162 -12.00 -2.64 8.41
CA LEU A 162 -11.05 -2.19 7.39
C LEU A 162 -11.25 -0.72 7.01
N ARG A 163 -12.50 -0.24 6.91
CA ARG A 163 -12.79 1.18 6.65
C ARG A 163 -12.28 2.09 7.78
N GLU A 164 -12.52 1.70 9.03
CA GLU A 164 -12.00 2.46 10.17
C GLU A 164 -10.47 2.42 10.25
N TYR A 165 -9.86 1.29 9.93
CA TYR A 165 -8.41 1.16 9.85
C TYR A 165 -7.81 1.99 8.72
N GLU A 166 -8.37 1.97 7.50
CA GLU A 166 -7.91 2.80 6.39
C GLU A 166 -7.95 4.29 6.78
N ARG A 167 -9.05 4.75 7.40
CA ARG A 167 -9.17 6.12 7.88
C ARG A 167 -8.12 6.43 8.96
N HIS A 168 -7.92 5.52 9.90
CA HIS A 168 -6.90 5.68 10.94
C HIS A 168 -5.49 5.75 10.34
N TYR A 169 -5.14 4.80 9.47
CA TYR A 169 -3.85 4.69 8.80
C TYR A 169 -3.54 5.96 8.01
N ASN A 170 -4.47 6.41 7.17
CA ASN A 170 -4.24 7.54 6.28
C ASN A 170 -4.25 8.89 6.99
N GLN A 171 -4.98 9.05 8.10
CA GLN A 171 -5.19 10.36 8.73
C GLN A 171 -4.47 10.53 10.07
N HIS A 172 -4.14 9.45 10.78
CA HIS A 172 -3.65 9.53 12.15
C HIS A 172 -2.34 8.79 12.37
N ARG A 173 -2.15 7.65 11.71
CA ARG A 173 -0.95 6.84 11.88
C ARG A 173 0.27 7.56 11.31
N THR A 174 1.29 7.78 12.13
CA THR A 174 2.51 8.49 11.71
C THR A 174 3.49 7.57 11.01
N HIS A 175 4.19 8.07 9.99
CA HIS A 175 5.17 7.32 9.22
C HIS A 175 6.53 7.99 9.25
N ARG A 176 7.58 7.25 9.65
CA ARG A 176 8.97 7.75 9.61
C ARG A 176 9.39 8.18 8.20
N SER A 177 8.93 7.46 7.17
CA SER A 177 9.21 7.82 5.77
C SER A 177 8.55 9.13 5.32
N LEU A 178 7.61 9.66 6.09
CA LEU A 178 6.90 10.92 5.84
C LEU A 178 7.26 11.96 6.91
N ALA A 179 8.46 11.89 7.49
CA ALA A 179 8.90 12.79 8.56
C ALA A 179 7.90 12.88 9.74
N ALA A 180 7.38 11.71 10.15
CA ALA A 180 6.37 11.54 11.18
C ALA A 180 4.96 12.12 10.86
N ALA A 181 4.69 12.49 9.60
CA ALA A 181 3.34 12.80 9.14
C ALA A 181 2.50 11.53 8.90
N ALA A 182 1.18 11.71 8.82
CA ALA A 182 0.26 10.71 8.27
C ALA A 182 0.07 10.95 6.76
N PRO A 183 -0.31 9.94 5.95
CA PRO A 183 -0.44 10.07 4.50
C PRO A 183 -1.29 11.23 3.99
N LEU A 184 -2.36 11.58 4.72
CA LEU A 184 -3.28 12.66 4.41
C LEU A 184 -3.17 13.85 5.38
N ARG A 185 -2.07 13.96 6.13
CA ARG A 185 -1.80 15.13 6.97
C ARG A 185 -0.46 15.74 6.63
N ALA A 186 -0.39 17.07 6.68
CA ALA A 186 0.87 17.77 6.63
C ALA A 186 1.77 17.35 7.81
N ARG A 187 3.07 17.52 7.64
CA ARG A 187 4.04 17.33 8.73
C ARG A 187 3.64 18.25 9.89
N PRO A 188 3.54 17.73 11.13
CA PRO A 188 3.31 18.58 12.28
C PRO A 188 4.45 19.58 12.42
N GLN A 189 4.11 20.84 12.73
CA GLN A 189 5.10 21.86 13.06
C GLN A 189 5.82 21.47 14.36
N SER A 190 7.10 21.82 14.47
CA SER A 190 7.81 21.68 15.73
C SER A 190 7.16 22.60 16.77
N LEU A 191 6.97 22.09 17.98
CA LEU A 191 6.46 22.87 19.09
C LEU A 191 7.63 23.22 20.01
N GLU A 192 7.63 24.44 20.54
CA GLU A 192 8.57 24.86 21.59
C GLU A 192 8.34 24.05 22.87
N HIS A 193 9.39 23.86 23.68
CA HIS A 193 9.38 22.99 24.86
C HIS A 193 8.25 23.36 25.85
N ASP A 194 8.15 24.63 26.18
CA ASP A 194 7.12 25.21 27.06
C ASP A 194 5.69 24.96 26.56
N ARG A 195 5.52 24.82 25.25
CA ARG A 195 4.23 24.54 24.63
C ARG A 195 3.91 23.06 24.73
N ILE A 196 4.92 22.18 24.63
CA ILE A 196 4.79 20.73 24.78
C ILE A 196 4.32 20.38 26.20
N GLU A 197 4.90 21.01 27.23
CA GLU A 197 4.53 20.77 28.64
C GLU A 197 3.07 21.12 28.94
N ARG A 198 2.50 22.07 28.18
CA ARG A 198 1.11 22.53 28.32
C ARG A 198 0.14 21.79 27.39
N LEU A 199 0.60 20.83 26.59
CA LEU A 199 -0.26 20.09 25.68
C LEU A 199 -1.18 19.14 26.43
N THR A 200 -2.47 19.43 26.41
CA THR A 200 -3.47 18.44 26.77
C THR A 200 -3.72 17.51 25.59
N VAL A 201 -3.38 16.22 25.73
CA VAL A 201 -3.61 15.22 24.69
C VAL A 201 -4.85 14.39 25.02
N ARG A 202 -5.80 14.32 24.09
CA ARG A 202 -6.99 13.45 24.19
C ARG A 202 -6.83 12.23 23.30
N ARG A 203 -7.00 11.06 23.91
CA ARG A 203 -7.12 9.77 23.21
C ARG A 203 -8.57 9.55 22.77
N ARG A 204 -8.76 9.08 21.54
CA ARG A 204 -10.03 8.61 20.99
C ARG A 204 -9.86 7.17 20.55
N ASP A 205 -10.66 6.31 21.14
CA ASP A 205 -10.70 4.90 20.79
C ASP A 205 -11.60 4.64 19.58
N ARG A 206 -11.19 3.65 18.78
CA ARG A 206 -11.94 3.14 17.64
C ARG A 206 -11.90 1.61 17.67
N LEU A 207 -12.94 0.99 17.11
CA LEU A 207 -13.10 -0.47 17.09
C LEU A 207 -12.92 -1.09 18.48
N GLY A 208 -13.66 -0.59 19.47
CA GLY A 208 -13.58 -1.09 20.85
C GLY A 208 -12.22 -0.90 21.54
N GLY A 209 -11.39 0.04 21.06
CA GLY A 209 -10.06 0.28 21.62
C GLY A 209 -8.94 -0.50 20.92
N VAL A 210 -9.21 -1.20 19.81
CA VAL A 210 -8.15 -1.82 19.00
C VAL A 210 -7.26 -0.75 18.34
N LEU A 211 -7.86 0.37 17.94
CA LEU A 211 -7.15 1.50 17.36
C LEU A 211 -7.28 2.74 18.24
N HIS A 212 -6.18 3.46 18.38
CA HIS A 212 -6.11 4.69 19.17
C HIS A 212 -5.72 5.86 18.28
N ALA A 213 -6.50 6.94 18.33
CA ALA A 213 -6.15 8.21 17.71
C ALA A 213 -5.92 9.25 18.80
N TYR A 214 -4.83 10.01 18.69
CA TYR A 214 -4.50 11.08 19.64
C TYR A 214 -4.68 12.44 18.96
N ARG A 215 -5.22 13.42 19.70
CA ARG A 215 -5.37 14.81 19.26
C ARG A 215 -5.10 15.77 20.41
N HIS A 216 -4.68 16.99 20.09
CA HIS A 216 -4.65 18.07 21.08
C HIS A 216 -6.08 18.41 21.51
N ALA A 217 -6.31 18.63 22.81
CA ALA A 217 -7.51 19.30 23.28
C ALA A 217 -7.39 20.79 22.90
N ALA A 218 -8.47 21.35 22.36
CA ALA A 218 -8.58 22.78 22.10
C ALA A 218 -8.59 23.56 23.42
#